data_AF-A0A8G2BKS6-F1
#
_entry.id   AF-A0A8G2BKS6-F1
#
_cell.length_a   1.000
_cell.length_b   1.000
_cell.length_c   1.000
_cell.angle_alpha   90.00
_cell.angle_beta   90.00
_cell.angle_gamma   90.00
#
_symmetry.space_group_name_H-M   'P 1'
#
loop_
_entity.id
_entity.type
_entity.pdbx_description
1 polymer ?
#
loop_
_entity_poly.entity_id
_entity_poly.type
_entity_poly.pdbx_seq_one_letter_code
_entity_poly.pdbx_strand_id
1 'polypeptide(L)'
;MVDVTSRDLVIGVVGCGAMGQGIIQVALQGGMKVVAHDAMVGGAEAGAKKVIARLDRLVEKGTLEADAAAAIKDKLVVSNGIEDLAPCGVVVEAVFEDIEVKRDLFTAIEGVVAEDAIIASNTSSLPIGSIARVCKHPGRIAGLHFFNPVPLMRLVEIIQGPATDDAVIEKLVTVGERFGRTPVVVKDSPGFLVNLGGRAFTTEGLHLEHEAVATPAQVDAVMRDCGHFRMGPFQLMDLTGIDVNYPVSMIVFEQFLNDPRLRTTPLHRALAEAGRFGRKTGQGHFRYDDKGQVIDPPSPDHVTDAAPATTVAVATEGDEALAELLERAGLNVRNDDGTMPVVAALYGEDATGFAARTGTDHTRLVAIDTTGDTSKRITLMTAPAADPAHRDAVAAAFAKAGVAPTVIQDSPGFILQRMRAMIANLGCEMAQIALATPSDIDTAMKLGLNYPLGPLEIAEQMGVKRTYEILSAIHDATRDPRYRPSLWLRRRALLGLGAHQTA
;
A
#
# COMPACT_ATOMS: atom_id res chain seq x y z
N MET A 1 -36.67 7.41 1.66
CA MET A 1 -35.23 7.09 1.74
C MET A 1 -35.08 5.64 1.31
N VAL A 2 -34.30 5.35 0.27
CA VAL A 2 -34.22 4.01 -0.37
C VAL A 2 -33.93 2.88 0.64
N ASP A 3 -34.66 1.76 0.51
CA ASP A 3 -34.38 0.52 1.26
C ASP A 3 -33.32 -0.30 0.53
N VAL A 4 -32.08 -0.21 0.99
CA VAL A 4 -30.94 -0.95 0.42
C VAL A 4 -30.87 -2.41 0.85
N THR A 5 -31.73 -2.86 1.76
CA THR A 5 -31.83 -4.27 2.17
C THR A 5 -32.78 -5.08 1.28
N SER A 6 -33.63 -4.38 0.50
CA SER A 6 -34.58 -5.00 -0.40
C SER A 6 -33.91 -5.95 -1.41
N ARG A 7 -34.51 -7.13 -1.58
CA ARG A 7 -34.12 -8.09 -2.63
C ARG A 7 -34.34 -7.54 -4.04
N ASP A 8 -35.25 -6.58 -4.17
CA ASP A 8 -35.58 -5.91 -5.42
C ASP A 8 -34.77 -4.64 -5.67
N LEU A 9 -33.74 -4.35 -4.85
CA LEU A 9 -32.85 -3.23 -5.07
C LEU A 9 -32.26 -3.27 -6.49
N VAL A 10 -32.45 -2.17 -7.21
CA VAL A 10 -31.93 -1.95 -8.55
C VAL A 10 -30.70 -1.05 -8.47
N ILE A 11 -29.58 -1.54 -8.99
CA ILE A 11 -28.31 -0.81 -9.10
C ILE A 11 -28.15 -0.31 -10.54
N GLY A 12 -27.99 1.00 -10.71
CA GLY A 12 -27.53 1.57 -11.96
C GLY A 12 -26.00 1.53 -12.01
N VAL A 13 -25.41 1.07 -13.11
CA VAL A 13 -23.97 1.21 -13.35
C VAL A 13 -23.76 2.02 -14.61
N VAL A 14 -23.11 3.18 -14.46
CA VAL A 14 -22.88 4.12 -15.57
C VAL A 14 -21.42 4.08 -15.98
N GLY A 15 -21.17 3.69 -17.22
CA GLY A 15 -19.84 3.38 -17.75
C GLY A 15 -19.59 1.88 -17.73
N CYS A 16 -19.54 1.26 -18.91
CA CYS A 16 -19.40 -0.18 -19.09
C CYS A 16 -17.97 -0.59 -19.51
N GLY A 17 -16.97 0.19 -19.08
CA GLY A 17 -15.55 -0.14 -19.18
C GLY A 17 -15.12 -1.29 -18.25
N ALA A 18 -13.81 -1.50 -18.08
CA ALA A 18 -13.30 -2.62 -17.28
C ALA A 18 -13.81 -2.62 -15.83
N MET A 19 -13.78 -1.47 -15.16
CA MET A 19 -14.27 -1.29 -13.79
C MET A 19 -15.79 -1.49 -13.71
N GLY A 20 -16.55 -0.80 -14.56
CA GLY A 20 -18.01 -0.93 -14.62
C GLY A 20 -18.48 -2.35 -14.86
N GLN A 21 -17.86 -3.09 -15.78
CA GLN A 21 -18.19 -4.51 -15.97
C GLN A 21 -17.90 -5.35 -14.73
N GLY A 22 -16.85 -5.03 -13.98
CA GLY A 22 -16.57 -5.66 -12.70
C GLY A 22 -17.65 -5.37 -11.66
N ILE A 23 -18.08 -4.11 -11.55
CA ILE A 23 -19.15 -3.65 -10.65
C ILE A 23 -20.48 -4.32 -11.01
N ILE A 24 -20.84 -4.36 -12.30
CA ILE A 24 -22.03 -5.09 -12.78
C ILE A 24 -21.97 -6.55 -12.32
N GLN A 25 -20.84 -7.23 -12.56
CA GLN A 25 -20.69 -8.63 -12.18
C GLN A 25 -20.91 -8.84 -10.67
N VAL A 26 -20.26 -8.05 -9.82
CA VAL A 26 -20.38 -8.22 -8.36
C VAL A 26 -21.76 -7.80 -7.84
N ALA A 27 -22.45 -6.85 -8.49
CA ALA A 27 -23.83 -6.50 -8.14
C ALA A 27 -24.79 -7.67 -8.41
N LEU A 28 -24.69 -8.28 -9.59
CA LEU A 28 -25.54 -9.40 -9.99
C LEU A 28 -25.30 -10.62 -9.08
N GLN A 29 -24.04 -10.92 -8.76
CA GLN A 29 -23.68 -11.99 -7.82
C GLN A 29 -24.13 -11.68 -6.38
N GLY A 30 -24.22 -10.40 -6.00
CA GLY A 30 -24.86 -9.91 -4.78
C GLY A 30 -26.39 -10.00 -4.76
N GLY A 31 -26.98 -10.55 -5.83
CA GLY A 31 -28.41 -10.80 -5.96
C GLY A 31 -29.24 -9.59 -6.36
N MET A 32 -28.62 -8.45 -6.67
CA MET A 32 -29.30 -7.21 -7.07
C MET A 32 -29.68 -7.21 -8.56
N LYS A 33 -30.70 -6.44 -8.93
CA LYS A 33 -30.99 -6.12 -10.34
C LYS A 33 -30.03 -5.04 -10.79
N VAL A 34 -29.58 -5.09 -12.04
CA VAL A 34 -28.61 -4.11 -12.56
C VAL A 34 -29.10 -3.51 -13.86
N VAL A 35 -29.10 -2.19 -13.93
CA VAL A 35 -29.25 -1.43 -15.17
C VAL A 35 -27.87 -0.95 -15.61
N ALA A 36 -27.36 -1.50 -16.71
CA ALA A 36 -26.07 -1.12 -17.28
C ALA A 36 -26.28 -0.03 -18.33
N HIS A 37 -25.66 1.13 -18.13
CA HIS A 37 -25.74 2.28 -19.02
C HIS A 37 -24.34 2.70 -19.49
N ASP A 38 -24.22 3.13 -20.74
CA ASP A 38 -23.00 3.70 -21.30
C ASP A 38 -23.39 4.79 -22.31
N ALA A 39 -22.67 5.92 -22.30
CA ALA A 39 -22.92 7.00 -23.23
C ALA A 39 -22.52 6.65 -24.67
N MET A 40 -21.59 5.69 -24.84
CA MET A 40 -21.21 5.18 -26.15
C MET A 40 -22.30 4.22 -26.67
N VAL A 41 -22.82 4.49 -27.86
CA VAL A 41 -23.78 3.61 -28.54
C VAL A 41 -23.21 2.20 -28.65
N GLY A 42 -23.96 1.21 -28.16
CA GLY A 42 -23.55 -0.20 -28.09
C GLY A 42 -22.54 -0.54 -26.98
N GLY A 43 -22.06 0.45 -26.21
CA GLY A 43 -21.12 0.26 -25.10
C GLY A 43 -21.71 -0.60 -23.97
N ALA A 44 -22.97 -0.33 -23.59
CA ALA A 44 -23.68 -1.09 -22.57
C ALA A 44 -23.90 -2.56 -22.99
N GLU A 45 -24.31 -2.79 -24.24
CA GLU A 45 -24.46 -4.15 -24.80
C GLU A 45 -23.13 -4.91 -24.82
N ALA A 46 -22.05 -4.25 -25.27
CA ALA A 46 -20.72 -4.85 -25.32
C ALA A 46 -20.20 -5.20 -23.92
N GLY A 47 -20.43 -4.32 -22.93
CA GLY A 47 -20.09 -4.55 -21.53
C GLY A 47 -20.88 -5.73 -20.95
N ALA A 48 -22.20 -5.74 -21.13
CA ALA A 48 -23.09 -6.82 -20.68
C ALA A 48 -22.66 -8.17 -21.25
N LYS A 49 -22.36 -8.24 -22.55
CA LYS A 49 -21.86 -9.46 -23.20
C LYS A 49 -20.58 -9.99 -22.56
N LYS A 50 -19.64 -9.11 -22.20
CA LYS A 50 -18.38 -9.50 -21.50
C LYS A 50 -18.61 -9.98 -20.08
N VAL A 51 -19.62 -9.44 -19.38
CA VAL A 51 -20.01 -9.92 -18.04
C VAL A 51 -20.65 -11.29 -18.13
N ILE A 52 -21.61 -11.48 -19.05
CA ILE A 52 -22.27 -12.76 -19.29
C ILE A 52 -21.24 -13.85 -19.63
N ALA A 53 -20.33 -13.57 -20.57
CA ALA A 53 -19.28 -14.51 -20.94
C ALA A 53 -18.34 -14.87 -19.77
N ARG A 54 -18.11 -13.95 -18.82
CA ARG A 54 -17.34 -14.26 -17.61
C ARG A 54 -18.11 -15.16 -16.65
N LEU A 55 -19.42 -14.93 -16.49
CA LEU A 55 -20.27 -15.81 -15.70
C LEU A 55 -20.33 -17.22 -16.31
N ASP A 56 -20.43 -17.33 -17.64
CA ASP A 56 -20.36 -18.62 -18.35
C ASP A 56 -19.05 -19.36 -18.07
N ARG A 57 -17.91 -18.67 -18.09
CA ARG A 57 -16.63 -19.28 -17.72
C ARG A 57 -16.56 -19.76 -16.27
N LEU A 58 -17.32 -19.14 -15.34
CA LEU A 58 -17.42 -19.65 -13.97
C LEU A 58 -18.21 -20.95 -13.90
N VAL A 59 -19.23 -21.11 -14.76
CA VAL A 59 -19.98 -22.36 -14.93
C VAL A 59 -19.10 -23.45 -15.54
N GLU A 60 -18.38 -23.14 -16.62
CA GLU A 60 -17.43 -24.08 -17.25
C GLU A 60 -16.35 -24.57 -16.27
N LYS A 61 -15.94 -23.73 -15.32
CA LYS A 61 -14.97 -24.06 -14.27
C LYS A 61 -15.59 -24.75 -13.03
N GLY A 62 -16.90 -24.97 -13.01
CA GLY A 62 -17.62 -25.54 -11.86
C GLY A 62 -17.61 -24.65 -10.60
N THR A 63 -17.32 -23.35 -10.76
CA THR A 63 -17.34 -22.38 -9.66
C THR A 63 -18.75 -21.80 -9.42
N LEU A 64 -19.63 -21.90 -10.42
CA LEU A 64 -21.01 -21.42 -10.37
C LEU A 64 -21.94 -22.44 -11.04
N GLU A 65 -23.07 -22.76 -10.42
CA GLU A 65 -24.07 -23.66 -11.00
C GLU A 65 -24.80 -23.01 -12.18
N ALA A 66 -25.20 -23.82 -13.18
CA ALA A 66 -25.81 -23.32 -14.41
C ALA A 66 -27.13 -22.57 -14.17
N ASP A 67 -28.02 -23.13 -13.34
CA ASP A 67 -29.31 -22.51 -12.99
C ASP A 67 -29.12 -21.21 -12.21
N ALA A 68 -28.13 -21.17 -11.31
CA ALA A 68 -27.77 -19.96 -10.58
C ALA A 68 -27.21 -18.88 -11.52
N ALA A 69 -26.37 -19.27 -12.48
CA ALA A 69 -25.85 -18.35 -13.50
C ALA A 69 -26.96 -17.77 -14.38
N ALA A 70 -27.94 -18.60 -14.80
CA ALA A 70 -29.11 -18.12 -15.56
C ALA A 70 -29.91 -17.08 -14.76
N ALA A 71 -30.25 -17.40 -13.50
CA ALA A 71 -30.97 -16.47 -12.62
C ALA A 71 -30.20 -15.16 -12.31
N ILE A 72 -28.86 -15.21 -12.29
CA ILE A 72 -28.00 -14.02 -12.16
C ILE A 72 -28.06 -13.18 -13.44
N LYS A 73 -28.00 -13.80 -14.62
CA LYS A 73 -28.03 -13.08 -15.90
C LYS A 73 -29.37 -12.40 -16.16
N ASP A 74 -30.49 -13.02 -15.77
CA ASP A 74 -31.84 -12.46 -15.93
C ASP A 74 -32.06 -11.14 -15.17
N LYS A 75 -31.16 -10.81 -14.22
CA LYS A 75 -31.19 -9.56 -13.46
C LYS A 75 -30.48 -8.40 -14.16
N LEU A 76 -29.80 -8.64 -15.28
CA LEU A 76 -29.08 -7.61 -16.04
C LEU A 76 -29.97 -7.01 -17.12
N VAL A 77 -30.18 -5.70 -17.04
CA VAL A 77 -30.88 -4.90 -18.05
C VAL A 77 -29.88 -3.99 -18.73
N VAL A 78 -29.89 -3.99 -20.06
CA VAL A 78 -29.11 -3.04 -20.87
C VAL A 78 -29.99 -1.83 -21.14
N SER A 79 -29.53 -0.65 -20.73
CA SER A 79 -30.25 0.61 -20.92
C SER A 79 -30.14 1.10 -22.38
N ASN A 80 -31.22 1.70 -22.88
CA ASN A 80 -31.29 2.41 -24.16
C ASN A 80 -31.11 3.93 -24.00
N GLY A 81 -31.20 4.43 -22.77
CA GLY A 81 -31.07 5.85 -22.44
C GLY A 81 -30.89 6.06 -20.94
N ILE A 82 -30.44 7.25 -20.56
CA ILE A 82 -30.21 7.60 -19.14
C ILE A 82 -31.51 7.53 -18.32
N GLU A 83 -32.66 7.70 -18.98
CA GLU A 83 -34.01 7.60 -18.42
C GLU A 83 -34.29 6.22 -17.80
N ASP A 84 -33.66 5.16 -18.32
CA ASP A 84 -33.78 3.80 -17.79
C ASP A 84 -33.16 3.64 -16.39
N LEU A 85 -32.44 4.66 -15.90
CA LEU A 85 -31.92 4.71 -14.53
C LEU A 85 -32.99 5.12 -13.51
N ALA A 86 -34.16 5.61 -13.92
CA ALA A 86 -35.23 6.05 -13.02
C ALA A 86 -35.60 5.07 -11.88
N PRO A 87 -35.66 3.73 -12.09
CA PRO A 87 -35.96 2.78 -11.01
C PRO A 87 -34.77 2.45 -10.10
N CYS A 88 -33.57 2.98 -10.37
CA CYS A 88 -32.37 2.66 -9.60
C CYS A 88 -32.42 3.31 -8.22
N GLY A 89 -32.26 2.49 -7.18
CA GLY A 89 -32.14 2.97 -5.79
C GLY A 89 -30.72 3.43 -5.44
N VAL A 90 -29.72 2.88 -6.15
CA VAL A 90 -28.32 3.30 -6.07
C VAL A 90 -27.76 3.34 -7.48
N VAL A 91 -27.05 4.40 -7.86
CA VAL A 91 -26.30 4.49 -9.11
C VAL A 91 -24.82 4.57 -8.80
N VAL A 92 -24.00 3.77 -9.48
CA VAL A 92 -22.54 3.76 -9.37
C VAL A 92 -21.94 4.20 -10.71
N GLU A 93 -21.29 5.36 -10.70
CA GLU A 93 -20.61 5.94 -11.85
C GLU A 93 -19.16 5.43 -11.94
N ALA A 94 -18.77 4.95 -13.13
CA ALA A 94 -17.45 4.42 -13.46
C ALA A 94 -17.03 4.81 -14.88
N VAL A 95 -17.17 6.09 -15.23
CA VAL A 95 -16.75 6.72 -16.49
C VAL A 95 -15.35 7.32 -16.38
N PHE A 96 -14.92 8.01 -17.44
CA PHE A 96 -13.61 8.65 -17.53
C PHE A 96 -13.35 9.64 -16.38
N GLU A 97 -12.10 9.71 -15.94
CA GLU A 97 -11.68 10.50 -14.78
C GLU A 97 -11.49 11.98 -15.15
N ASP A 98 -12.59 12.66 -15.47
CA ASP A 98 -12.65 14.10 -15.76
C ASP A 98 -13.75 14.77 -14.94
N ILE A 99 -13.43 15.91 -14.32
CA ILE A 99 -14.33 16.57 -13.36
C ILE A 99 -15.56 17.18 -14.04
N GLU A 100 -15.43 17.73 -15.25
CA GLU A 100 -16.56 18.35 -15.95
C GLU A 100 -17.48 17.26 -16.52
N VAL A 101 -16.90 16.19 -17.09
CA VAL A 101 -17.68 15.01 -17.52
C VAL A 101 -18.49 14.42 -16.38
N LYS A 102 -17.89 14.26 -15.18
CA LYS A 102 -18.61 13.73 -14.02
C LYS A 102 -19.67 14.69 -13.52
N ARG A 103 -19.44 16.00 -13.50
CA ARG A 103 -20.45 16.99 -13.07
C ARG A 103 -21.69 16.99 -13.97
N ASP A 104 -21.48 17.00 -15.28
CA ASP A 104 -22.57 16.96 -16.26
C ASP A 104 -23.37 15.66 -16.08
N LEU A 105 -22.67 14.54 -15.93
CA LEU A 105 -23.30 13.24 -15.74
C LEU A 105 -24.07 13.14 -14.41
N PHE A 106 -23.51 13.62 -13.31
CA PHE A 106 -24.19 13.60 -12.00
C PHE A 106 -25.45 14.47 -12.00
N THR A 107 -25.43 15.61 -12.70
CA THR A 107 -26.62 16.45 -12.91
C THR A 107 -27.69 15.70 -13.71
N ALA A 108 -27.28 15.01 -14.77
CA ALA A 108 -28.20 14.24 -15.62
C ALA A 108 -28.81 13.04 -14.88
N ILE A 109 -28.00 12.28 -14.12
CA ILE A 109 -28.49 11.18 -13.28
C ILE A 109 -29.46 11.71 -12.21
N GLU A 110 -29.10 12.79 -11.51
CA GLU A 110 -29.93 13.40 -10.46
C GLU A 110 -31.30 13.83 -10.98
N GLY A 111 -31.39 14.28 -12.24
CA GLY A 111 -32.64 14.68 -12.88
C GLY A 111 -33.58 13.52 -13.23
N VAL A 112 -33.09 12.27 -13.22
CA VAL A 112 -33.84 11.09 -13.63
C VAL A 112 -34.21 10.19 -12.45
N VAL A 113 -33.28 9.97 -11.53
CA VAL A 113 -33.50 9.06 -10.39
C VAL A 113 -34.39 9.71 -9.32
N ALA A 114 -35.11 8.88 -8.56
CA ALA A 114 -35.94 9.35 -7.43
C ALA A 114 -35.12 10.19 -6.45
N GLU A 115 -35.73 11.19 -5.79
CA GLU A 115 -35.05 12.12 -4.86
C GLU A 115 -34.33 11.43 -3.70
N ASP A 116 -34.73 10.20 -3.37
CA ASP A 116 -34.19 9.43 -2.26
C ASP A 116 -33.22 8.30 -2.67
N ALA A 117 -32.88 8.22 -3.97
CA ALA A 117 -31.84 7.36 -4.51
C ALA A 117 -30.43 7.91 -4.20
N ILE A 118 -29.46 7.00 -4.05
CA ILE A 118 -28.05 7.34 -3.79
C ILE A 118 -27.29 7.38 -5.12
N ILE A 119 -26.41 8.37 -5.30
CA ILE A 119 -25.54 8.45 -6.49
C ILE A 119 -24.09 8.42 -6.01
N ALA A 120 -23.36 7.38 -6.39
CA ALA A 120 -21.99 7.14 -5.96
C ALA A 120 -21.00 7.17 -7.13
N SER A 121 -19.79 7.68 -6.90
CA SER A 121 -18.68 7.61 -7.87
C SER A 121 -17.66 6.53 -7.51
N ASN A 122 -17.21 5.77 -8.50
CA ASN A 122 -16.03 4.89 -8.42
C ASN A 122 -14.72 5.65 -8.75
N THR A 123 -14.71 6.99 -8.73
CA THR A 123 -13.48 7.78 -8.89
C THR A 123 -12.37 7.29 -7.98
N SER A 124 -11.11 7.43 -8.41
CA SER A 124 -9.92 7.05 -7.63
C SER A 124 -9.15 8.27 -7.11
N SER A 125 -9.47 9.48 -7.61
CA SER A 125 -8.66 10.67 -7.40
C SER A 125 -9.42 11.99 -7.29
N LEU A 126 -10.68 12.06 -7.73
CA LEU A 126 -11.46 13.29 -7.68
C LEU A 126 -12.23 13.38 -6.36
N PRO A 127 -12.16 14.52 -5.63
CA PRO A 127 -12.92 14.69 -4.41
C PRO A 127 -14.43 14.61 -4.66
N ILE A 128 -15.14 13.86 -3.82
CA ILE A 128 -16.60 13.70 -3.89
C ILE A 128 -17.31 15.06 -3.77
N GLY A 129 -16.83 15.94 -2.89
CA GLY A 129 -17.36 17.30 -2.76
C GLY A 129 -17.26 18.12 -4.04
N SER A 130 -16.24 17.88 -4.88
CA SER A 130 -16.08 18.58 -6.16
C SER A 130 -17.08 18.10 -7.21
N ILE A 131 -17.43 16.81 -7.19
CA ILE A 131 -18.45 16.20 -8.04
C ILE A 131 -19.85 16.65 -7.59
N ALA A 132 -20.14 16.53 -6.29
CA ALA A 132 -21.46 16.81 -5.70
C ALA A 132 -21.87 18.29 -5.77
N ARG A 133 -20.93 19.23 -5.99
CA ARG A 133 -21.19 20.68 -5.98
C ARG A 133 -22.29 21.14 -6.93
N VAL A 134 -22.49 20.45 -8.05
CA VAL A 134 -23.51 20.80 -9.07
C VAL A 134 -24.87 20.17 -8.80
N CYS A 135 -24.95 19.22 -7.87
CA CYS A 135 -26.17 18.52 -7.51
C CYS A 135 -27.05 19.36 -6.58
N LYS A 136 -28.38 19.25 -6.75
CA LYS A 136 -29.40 19.87 -5.90
C LYS A 136 -29.45 19.24 -4.50
N HIS A 137 -29.21 17.93 -4.40
CA HIS A 137 -29.24 17.17 -3.16
C HIS A 137 -27.89 16.51 -2.88
N PRO A 138 -26.85 17.29 -2.53
CA PRO A 138 -25.50 16.76 -2.34
C PRO A 138 -25.38 15.76 -1.18
N GLY A 139 -26.36 15.75 -0.24
CA GLY A 139 -26.48 14.78 0.86
C GLY A 139 -26.49 13.31 0.44
N ARG A 140 -27.02 13.01 -0.76
CA ARG A 140 -27.13 11.65 -1.30
C ARG A 140 -25.99 11.24 -2.23
N ILE A 141 -24.96 12.08 -2.33
CA ILE A 141 -23.81 11.87 -3.21
C ILE A 141 -22.63 11.36 -2.38
N ALA A 142 -21.99 10.27 -2.82
CA ALA A 142 -20.89 9.64 -2.09
C ALA A 142 -19.85 9.02 -3.04
N GLY A 143 -18.76 8.50 -2.50
CA GLY A 143 -17.88 7.60 -3.24
C GLY A 143 -18.15 6.13 -2.89
N LEU A 144 -18.02 5.25 -3.88
CA LEU A 144 -18.03 3.80 -3.73
C LEU A 144 -16.92 3.23 -4.61
N HIS A 145 -15.69 3.28 -4.10
CA HIS A 145 -14.46 3.03 -4.86
C HIS A 145 -14.04 1.57 -4.75
N PHE A 146 -14.08 0.87 -5.88
CA PHE A 146 -13.65 -0.51 -6.05
C PHE A 146 -12.23 -0.59 -6.60
N PHE A 147 -11.56 -1.72 -6.34
CA PHE A 147 -10.18 -1.95 -6.77
C PHE A 147 -10.11 -2.93 -7.95
N ASN A 148 -9.26 -2.66 -8.93
CA ASN A 148 -9.09 -3.50 -10.10
C ASN A 148 -8.21 -4.75 -9.77
N PRO A 149 -8.60 -5.98 -10.17
CA PRO A 149 -9.90 -6.37 -10.76
C PRO A 149 -11.02 -6.54 -9.73
N VAL A 150 -12.15 -5.86 -9.95
CA VAL A 150 -13.29 -5.77 -8.99
C VAL A 150 -13.78 -7.14 -8.47
N PRO A 151 -13.96 -8.18 -9.31
CA PRO A 151 -14.44 -9.47 -8.80
C PRO A 151 -13.47 -10.16 -7.82
N LEU A 152 -12.16 -9.89 -7.96
CA LEU A 152 -11.10 -10.52 -7.16
C LEU A 152 -10.76 -9.72 -5.91
N MET A 153 -10.82 -8.39 -5.99
CA MET A 153 -10.49 -7.53 -4.86
C MET A 153 -11.62 -7.55 -3.82
N ARG A 154 -11.25 -7.66 -2.55
CA ARG A 154 -12.21 -7.79 -1.44
C ARG A 154 -12.63 -6.46 -0.82
N LEU A 155 -11.83 -5.41 -0.98
CA LEU A 155 -12.08 -4.10 -0.37
C LEU A 155 -13.02 -3.25 -1.23
N VAL A 156 -13.84 -2.41 -0.58
CA VAL A 156 -14.48 -1.24 -1.20
C VAL A 156 -14.38 -0.06 -0.24
N GLU A 157 -13.97 1.11 -0.74
CA GLU A 157 -13.94 2.34 0.04
C GLU A 157 -15.26 3.09 -0.13
N ILE A 158 -15.87 3.51 0.97
CA ILE A 158 -17.07 4.35 0.98
C ILE A 158 -16.62 5.75 1.39
N ILE A 159 -16.67 6.68 0.44
CA ILE A 159 -16.10 8.01 0.63
C ILE A 159 -17.22 8.98 1.02
N GLN A 160 -17.11 9.51 2.24
CA GLN A 160 -17.98 10.54 2.76
C GLN A 160 -17.51 11.92 2.31
N GLY A 161 -18.23 12.49 1.35
CA GLY A 161 -18.07 13.88 0.94
C GLY A 161 -18.48 14.86 2.05
N PRO A 162 -18.09 16.14 1.95
CA PRO A 162 -18.35 17.14 2.98
C PRO A 162 -19.85 17.42 3.21
N ALA A 163 -20.70 17.11 2.23
CA ALA A 163 -22.15 17.28 2.32
C ALA A 163 -22.89 15.95 2.48
N THR A 164 -22.20 14.79 2.39
CA THR A 164 -22.82 13.47 2.37
C THR A 164 -23.42 13.11 3.73
N ASP A 165 -24.68 12.70 3.74
CA ASP A 165 -25.40 12.35 4.97
C ASP A 165 -24.88 11.02 5.56
N ASP A 166 -24.78 10.94 6.89
CA ASP A 166 -24.35 9.71 7.58
C ASP A 166 -25.24 8.50 7.22
N ALA A 167 -26.55 8.72 7.07
CA ALA A 167 -27.49 7.68 6.65
C ALA A 167 -27.20 7.11 5.24
N VAL A 168 -26.55 7.88 4.37
CA VAL A 168 -26.12 7.42 3.03
C VAL A 168 -24.89 6.52 3.16
N ILE A 169 -23.97 6.86 4.07
CA ILE A 169 -22.80 6.04 4.38
C ILE A 169 -23.21 4.69 4.97
N GLU A 170 -24.11 4.68 5.96
CA GLU A 170 -24.65 3.45 6.56
C GLU A 170 -25.26 2.52 5.50
N LYS A 171 -26.02 3.09 4.57
CA LYS A 171 -26.62 2.35 3.46
C LYS A 171 -25.57 1.81 2.49
N LEU A 172 -24.56 2.60 2.16
CA LEU A 172 -23.48 2.16 1.28
C LEU A 172 -22.61 1.07 1.92
N VAL A 173 -22.49 1.04 3.26
CA VAL A 173 -21.87 -0.08 3.99
C VAL A 173 -22.64 -1.36 3.70
N THR A 174 -23.96 -1.36 3.90
CA THR A 174 -24.82 -2.51 3.58
C THR A 174 -24.73 -2.90 2.10
N VAL A 175 -24.72 -1.92 1.19
CA VAL A 175 -24.58 -2.18 -0.25
C VAL A 175 -23.22 -2.83 -0.56
N GLY A 176 -22.11 -2.33 0.02
CA GLY A 176 -20.78 -2.90 -0.12
C GLY A 176 -20.68 -4.35 0.35
N GLU A 177 -21.33 -4.68 1.47
CA GLU A 177 -21.44 -6.06 1.96
C GLU A 177 -22.23 -6.94 0.99
N ARG A 178 -23.34 -6.43 0.44
CA ARG A 178 -24.12 -7.14 -0.59
C ARG A 178 -23.33 -7.40 -1.87
N PHE A 179 -22.40 -6.51 -2.24
CA PHE A 179 -21.44 -6.75 -3.32
C PHE A 179 -20.42 -7.87 -3.00
N GLY A 180 -20.45 -8.44 -1.79
CA GLY A 180 -19.46 -9.40 -1.30
C GLY A 180 -18.10 -8.76 -1.03
N ARG A 181 -18.09 -7.45 -0.72
CA ARG A 181 -16.88 -6.70 -0.37
C ARG A 181 -16.87 -6.38 1.12
N THR A 182 -15.69 -6.07 1.64
CA THR A 182 -15.47 -5.49 2.95
C THR A 182 -15.47 -3.97 2.79
N PRO A 183 -16.53 -3.27 3.24
CA PRO A 183 -16.57 -1.82 3.20
C PRO A 183 -15.65 -1.21 4.26
N VAL A 184 -14.99 -0.11 3.91
CA VAL A 184 -14.30 0.78 4.85
C VAL A 184 -14.79 2.20 4.62
N VAL A 185 -15.13 2.93 5.68
CA VAL A 185 -15.61 4.31 5.59
C VAL A 185 -14.41 5.25 5.63
N VAL A 186 -14.37 6.17 4.66
CA VAL A 186 -13.24 7.08 4.45
C VAL A 186 -13.78 8.50 4.27
N LYS A 187 -13.16 9.49 4.90
CA LYS A 187 -13.45 10.89 4.60
C LYS A 187 -12.92 11.27 3.22
N ASP A 188 -13.63 12.16 2.55
CA ASP A 188 -13.18 12.73 1.27
C ASP A 188 -11.86 13.47 1.43
N SER A 189 -10.81 12.87 0.87
CA SER A 189 -9.42 13.33 0.96
C SER A 189 -8.67 12.87 -0.28
N PRO A 190 -7.66 13.64 -0.74
CA PRO A 190 -6.78 13.24 -1.84
C PRO A 190 -6.27 11.81 -1.73
N GLY A 191 -6.48 11.00 -2.79
CA GLY A 191 -6.05 9.60 -2.83
C GLY A 191 -6.77 8.65 -1.85
N PHE A 192 -7.86 9.11 -1.21
CA PHE A 192 -8.63 8.35 -0.24
C PHE A 192 -7.74 7.61 0.77
N LEU A 193 -7.99 6.34 1.03
CA LEU A 193 -7.26 5.59 2.04
C LEU A 193 -6.11 4.78 1.42
N VAL A 194 -6.40 3.91 0.44
CA VAL A 194 -5.43 2.98 -0.15
C VAL A 194 -4.37 3.68 -1.00
N ASN A 195 -4.73 4.65 -1.86
CA ASN A 195 -3.73 5.30 -2.70
C ASN A 195 -2.77 6.15 -1.87
N LEU A 196 -3.27 6.81 -0.83
CA LEU A 196 -2.46 7.49 0.18
C LEU A 196 -1.56 6.50 0.92
N GLY A 197 -2.13 5.43 1.49
CA GLY A 197 -1.38 4.46 2.29
C GLY A 197 -0.27 3.74 1.55
N GLY A 198 -0.49 3.46 0.26
CA GLY A 198 0.53 2.86 -0.60
C GLY A 198 1.75 3.75 -0.88
N ARG A 199 1.67 5.06 -0.60
CA ARG A 199 2.81 5.97 -0.83
C ARG A 199 4.00 5.64 0.04
N ALA A 200 3.79 5.29 1.31
CA ALA A 200 4.91 5.03 2.23
C ALA A 200 5.82 3.89 1.73
N PHE A 201 5.24 2.78 1.26
CA PHE A 201 6.01 1.63 0.79
C PHE A 201 6.82 1.91 -0.48
N THR A 202 6.17 2.47 -1.50
CA THR A 202 6.84 2.71 -2.79
C THR A 202 7.82 3.87 -2.74
N THR A 203 7.44 4.98 -2.10
CA THR A 203 8.32 6.17 -2.04
C THR A 203 9.53 5.94 -1.15
N GLU A 204 9.42 5.19 -0.05
CA GLU A 204 10.59 4.95 0.80
C GLU A 204 11.61 4.04 0.14
N GLY A 205 11.16 3.02 -0.62
CA GLY A 205 12.07 2.22 -1.45
C GLY A 205 12.84 3.08 -2.45
N LEU A 206 12.16 4.02 -3.10
CA LEU A 206 12.79 4.96 -4.04
C LEU A 206 13.81 5.90 -3.36
N HIS A 207 13.57 6.35 -2.13
CA HIS A 207 14.54 7.19 -1.40
C HIS A 207 15.78 6.40 -1.00
N LEU A 208 15.62 5.14 -0.55
CA LEU A 208 16.75 4.24 -0.29
C LEU A 208 17.64 4.04 -1.51
N GLU A 209 17.06 3.86 -2.70
CA GLU A 209 17.83 3.78 -3.95
C GLU A 209 18.47 5.13 -4.32
N HIS A 210 17.73 6.22 -4.18
CA HIS A 210 18.20 7.56 -4.55
C HIS A 210 19.40 8.01 -3.71
N GLU A 211 19.42 7.64 -2.43
CA GLU A 211 20.52 7.89 -1.50
C GLU A 211 21.67 6.87 -1.65
N ALA A 212 21.58 5.95 -2.62
CA ALA A 212 22.52 4.87 -2.85
C ALA A 212 22.73 3.94 -1.63
N VAL A 213 21.72 3.85 -0.75
CA VAL A 213 21.75 2.96 0.42
C VAL A 213 21.76 1.49 -0.03
N ALA A 214 20.84 1.15 -0.93
CA ALA A 214 20.64 -0.22 -1.39
C ALA A 214 20.12 -0.25 -2.83
N THR A 215 20.43 -1.34 -3.53
CA THR A 215 19.90 -1.60 -4.86
C THR A 215 18.42 -2.00 -4.81
N PRO A 216 17.66 -1.85 -5.91
CA PRO A 216 16.27 -2.32 -5.98
C PRO A 216 16.08 -3.79 -5.57
N ALA A 217 17.00 -4.68 -5.95
CA ALA A 217 16.93 -6.10 -5.58
C ALA A 217 17.10 -6.33 -4.08
N GLN A 218 18.01 -5.60 -3.43
CA GLN A 218 18.24 -5.69 -1.99
C GLN A 218 17.01 -5.22 -1.21
N VAL A 219 16.44 -4.06 -1.58
CA VAL A 219 15.23 -3.53 -0.94
C VAL A 219 14.06 -4.51 -1.12
N ASP A 220 13.85 -5.03 -2.33
CA ASP A 220 12.78 -5.99 -2.59
C ASP A 220 12.94 -7.29 -1.79
N ALA A 221 14.17 -7.79 -1.69
CA ALA A 221 14.46 -9.02 -0.95
C ALA A 221 14.28 -8.83 0.57
N VAL A 222 14.74 -7.72 1.14
CA VAL A 222 14.57 -7.42 2.57
C VAL A 222 13.10 -7.26 2.92
N MET A 223 12.33 -6.50 2.13
CA MET A 223 10.90 -6.32 2.41
C MET A 223 10.10 -7.62 2.30
N ARG A 224 10.48 -8.53 1.41
CA ARG A 224 9.84 -9.84 1.28
C ARG A 224 10.27 -10.83 2.36
N ASP A 225 11.57 -11.00 2.54
CA ASP A 225 12.13 -12.09 3.33
C ASP A 225 12.06 -11.77 4.83
N CYS A 226 12.28 -10.50 5.22
CA CYS A 226 12.27 -10.04 6.61
C CYS A 226 10.96 -9.33 7.00
N GLY A 227 10.32 -8.64 6.05
CA GLY A 227 9.09 -7.88 6.26
C GLY A 227 7.80 -8.62 5.89
N HIS A 228 7.90 -9.82 5.32
CA HIS A 228 6.78 -10.66 4.86
C HIS A 228 5.85 -10.03 3.82
N PHE A 229 6.28 -8.96 3.14
CA PHE A 229 5.54 -8.43 2.01
C PHE A 229 5.57 -9.45 0.86
N ARG A 230 4.42 -9.65 0.19
CA ARG A 230 4.34 -10.60 -0.93
C ARG A 230 5.29 -10.26 -2.08
N MET A 231 5.55 -8.97 -2.27
CA MET A 231 6.39 -8.42 -3.33
C MET A 231 7.07 -7.15 -2.81
N GLY A 232 8.32 -6.94 -3.20
CA GLY A 232 9.04 -5.71 -2.88
C GLY A 232 8.50 -4.48 -3.63
N PRO A 233 8.84 -3.26 -3.17
CA PRO A 233 8.32 -2.02 -3.76
C PRO A 233 8.67 -1.86 -5.25
N PHE A 234 9.84 -2.29 -5.71
CA PHE A 234 10.28 -2.09 -7.08
C PHE A 234 9.60 -3.04 -8.06
N GLN A 235 9.57 -4.34 -7.73
CA GLN A 235 8.79 -5.31 -8.48
C GLN A 235 7.30 -4.98 -8.52
N LEU A 236 6.76 -4.39 -7.44
CA LEU A 236 5.38 -3.94 -7.38
C LEU A 236 5.13 -2.76 -8.33
N MET A 237 6.00 -1.75 -8.34
CA MET A 237 5.90 -0.63 -9.29
C MET A 237 6.00 -1.09 -10.74
N ASP A 238 6.92 -2.01 -11.04
CA ASP A 238 7.06 -2.58 -12.39
C ASP A 238 5.88 -3.47 -12.81
N LEU A 239 5.20 -4.11 -11.85
CA LEU A 239 3.99 -4.89 -12.11
C LEU A 239 2.78 -3.99 -12.35
N THR A 240 2.58 -2.97 -11.52
CA THR A 240 1.48 -2.01 -11.63
C THR A 240 1.63 -1.11 -12.87
N GLY A 241 2.86 -0.71 -13.17
CA GLY A 241 3.20 0.24 -14.21
C GLY A 241 3.61 1.60 -13.64
N ILE A 242 4.80 2.07 -14.02
CA ILE A 242 5.33 3.36 -13.55
C ILE A 242 4.52 4.55 -14.13
N ASP A 243 3.95 4.41 -15.32
CA ASP A 243 2.99 5.36 -15.91
C ASP A 243 1.68 5.49 -15.13
N VAL A 244 1.37 4.54 -14.25
CA VAL A 244 0.23 4.62 -13.32
C VAL A 244 0.71 5.09 -11.95
N ASN A 245 1.80 4.51 -11.45
CA ASN A 245 2.30 4.78 -10.11
C ASN A 245 2.82 6.22 -9.93
N TYR A 246 3.57 6.74 -10.91
CA TYR A 246 4.15 8.07 -10.84
C TYR A 246 3.09 9.17 -10.85
N PRO A 247 2.13 9.22 -11.80
CA PRO A 247 1.09 10.23 -11.78
C PRO A 247 0.24 10.20 -10.51
N VAL A 248 -0.14 9.02 -10.00
CA VAL A 248 -0.87 8.91 -8.74
C VAL A 248 -0.06 9.46 -7.56
N SER A 249 1.25 9.19 -7.52
CA SER A 249 2.13 9.74 -6.50
C SER A 249 2.19 11.27 -6.54
N MET A 250 2.26 11.85 -7.75
CA MET A 250 2.26 13.29 -7.94
C MET A 250 0.93 13.93 -7.57
N ILE A 251 -0.21 13.35 -7.98
CA ILE A 251 -1.56 13.82 -7.63
C ILE A 251 -1.71 13.87 -6.12
N VAL A 252 -1.38 12.79 -5.42
CA VAL A 252 -1.47 12.74 -3.95
C VAL A 252 -0.55 13.78 -3.31
N PHE A 253 0.70 13.90 -3.78
CA PHE A 253 1.65 14.88 -3.24
C PHE A 253 1.18 16.32 -3.42
N GLU A 254 0.74 16.69 -4.63
CA GLU A 254 0.28 18.04 -4.97
C GLU A 254 -1.02 18.41 -4.24
N GLN A 255 -1.97 17.47 -4.16
CA GLN A 255 -3.24 17.68 -3.48
C GLN A 255 -3.10 17.76 -1.95
N PHE A 256 -2.05 17.18 -1.37
CA PHE A 256 -1.62 17.41 0.02
C PHE A 256 -0.72 18.65 0.17
N LEU A 257 -0.78 19.57 -0.79
CA LEU A 257 -0.04 20.84 -0.77
C LEU A 257 1.48 20.64 -0.63
N ASN A 258 2.00 19.61 -1.29
CA ASN A 258 3.42 19.26 -1.30
C ASN A 258 3.98 18.87 0.08
N ASP A 259 3.20 18.17 0.92
CA ASP A 259 3.70 17.63 2.18
C ASP A 259 4.97 16.77 1.94
N PRO A 260 6.12 17.12 2.54
CA PRO A 260 7.38 16.38 2.35
C PRO A 260 7.29 14.87 2.62
N ARG A 261 6.35 14.42 3.47
CA ARG A 261 6.12 13.00 3.76
C ARG A 261 5.70 12.19 2.53
N LEU A 262 5.08 12.84 1.54
CA LEU A 262 4.53 12.21 0.36
C LEU A 262 5.43 12.38 -0.88
N ARG A 263 6.55 13.10 -0.74
CA ARG A 263 7.50 13.38 -1.81
C ARG A 263 8.12 12.09 -2.38
N THR A 264 8.19 12.00 -3.71
CA THR A 264 8.90 10.93 -4.46
C THR A 264 10.29 11.38 -4.93
N THR A 265 10.98 10.63 -5.80
CA THR A 265 12.36 10.92 -6.22
C THR A 265 12.47 11.27 -7.72
N PRO A 266 13.56 11.96 -8.15
CA PRO A 266 13.79 12.27 -9.55
C PRO A 266 13.82 11.03 -10.47
N LEU A 267 14.31 9.90 -9.96
CA LEU A 267 14.38 8.64 -10.73
C LEU A 267 12.99 8.14 -11.13
N HIS A 268 12.01 8.28 -10.24
CA HIS A 268 10.63 7.87 -10.52
C HIS A 268 10.05 8.63 -11.73
N ARG A 269 10.28 9.95 -11.78
CA ARG A 269 9.93 10.79 -12.94
C ARG A 269 10.69 10.37 -14.19
N ALA A 270 12.02 10.18 -14.08
CA ALA A 270 12.87 9.83 -15.22
C ALA A 270 12.44 8.51 -15.88
N LEU A 271 12.04 7.49 -15.10
CA LEU A 271 11.53 6.22 -15.64
C LEU A 271 10.20 6.42 -16.37
N ALA A 272 9.28 7.23 -15.82
CA ALA A 272 8.02 7.55 -16.47
C ALA A 272 8.24 8.29 -17.80
N GLU A 273 9.07 9.33 -17.81
CA GLU A 273 9.36 10.12 -19.01
C GLU A 273 10.13 9.32 -20.08
N ALA A 274 10.95 8.35 -19.67
CA ALA A 274 11.67 7.45 -20.57
C ALA A 274 10.81 6.31 -21.13
N GLY A 275 9.53 6.22 -20.79
CA GLY A 275 8.65 5.13 -21.26
C GLY A 275 8.98 3.77 -20.66
N ARG A 276 9.71 3.73 -19.54
CA ARG A 276 10.10 2.49 -18.85
C ARG A 276 9.05 2.15 -17.80
N PHE A 277 7.97 1.51 -18.24
CA PHE A 277 6.79 1.25 -17.41
C PHE A 277 6.78 -0.12 -16.73
N GLY A 278 7.91 -0.82 -16.68
CA GLY A 278 8.01 -2.12 -16.03
C GLY A 278 7.65 -3.28 -16.96
N ARG A 279 6.93 -4.28 -16.43
CA ARG A 279 6.69 -5.58 -17.09
C ARG A 279 6.05 -5.44 -18.46
N LYS A 280 5.08 -4.52 -18.60
CA LYS A 280 4.33 -4.34 -19.85
C LYS A 280 5.14 -3.73 -20.99
N THR A 281 6.27 -3.10 -20.68
CA THR A 281 7.22 -2.53 -21.65
C THR A 281 8.55 -3.30 -21.67
N GLY A 282 8.65 -4.43 -20.97
CA GLY A 282 9.88 -5.21 -20.85
C GLY A 282 10.98 -4.57 -19.99
N GLN A 283 10.76 -3.36 -19.47
CA GLN A 283 11.76 -2.63 -18.68
C GLN A 283 11.14 -1.55 -17.80
N GLY A 284 11.57 -1.53 -16.53
CA GLY A 284 11.30 -0.49 -15.52
C GLY A 284 12.51 -0.35 -14.61
N HIS A 285 12.36 -0.64 -13.32
CA HIS A 285 13.50 -0.84 -12.41
C HIS A 285 14.28 -2.11 -12.75
N PHE A 286 13.59 -3.15 -13.21
CA PHE A 286 14.17 -4.38 -13.71
C PHE A 286 13.94 -4.55 -15.22
N ARG A 287 14.70 -5.46 -15.83
CA ARG A 287 14.47 -5.94 -17.19
C ARG A 287 13.61 -7.19 -17.16
N TYR A 288 12.72 -7.35 -18.12
CA TYR A 288 11.78 -8.46 -18.19
C TYR A 288 11.83 -9.17 -19.54
N ASP A 289 11.65 -10.49 -19.52
CA ASP A 289 11.44 -11.28 -20.72
C ASP A 289 9.97 -11.25 -21.18
N ASP A 290 9.68 -11.89 -22.32
CA ASP A 290 8.31 -11.97 -22.89
C ASP A 290 7.31 -12.69 -21.97
N LYS A 291 7.79 -13.40 -20.95
CA LYS A 291 6.96 -14.09 -19.95
C LYS A 291 6.79 -13.24 -18.67
N GLY A 292 7.35 -12.03 -18.63
CA GLY A 292 7.31 -11.14 -17.47
C GLY A 292 8.20 -11.59 -16.31
N GLN A 293 9.21 -12.44 -16.57
CA GLN A 293 10.23 -12.82 -15.59
C GLN A 293 11.39 -11.84 -15.64
N VAL A 294 12.01 -11.57 -14.49
CA VAL A 294 13.16 -10.66 -14.40
C VAL A 294 14.37 -11.31 -15.08
N ILE A 295 15.02 -10.57 -15.99
CA ILE A 295 16.26 -10.96 -16.65
C ILE A 295 17.44 -10.47 -15.81
N ASP A 296 18.42 -11.36 -15.59
CA ASP A 296 19.68 -11.09 -14.89
C ASP A 296 19.51 -10.25 -13.61
N PRO A 297 18.65 -10.67 -12.66
CA PRO A 297 18.44 -9.90 -11.45
C PRO A 297 19.75 -9.76 -10.68
N PRO A 298 20.16 -8.53 -10.28
CA PRO A 298 21.30 -8.38 -9.40
C PRO A 298 21.03 -9.13 -8.09
N SER A 299 22.04 -9.86 -7.61
CA SER A 299 21.91 -10.61 -6.35
C SER A 299 21.68 -9.64 -5.19
N PRO A 300 20.67 -9.87 -4.32
CA PRO A 300 20.52 -9.12 -3.09
C PRO A 300 21.49 -9.59 -1.99
N ASP A 301 22.16 -10.72 -2.21
CA ASP A 301 23.01 -11.40 -1.23
C ASP A 301 24.46 -10.92 -1.39
N HIS A 302 25.09 -10.60 -0.27
CA HIS A 302 26.52 -10.34 -0.19
C HIS A 302 27.28 -11.66 -0.16
N VAL A 303 28.20 -11.86 -1.11
CA VAL A 303 29.03 -13.06 -1.21
C VAL A 303 30.47 -12.68 -0.89
N THR A 304 31.12 -13.46 -0.04
CA THR A 304 32.52 -13.26 0.35
C THR A 304 33.21 -14.60 0.59
N ASP A 305 34.52 -14.63 0.33
CA ASP A 305 35.40 -15.77 0.58
C ASP A 305 36.10 -15.69 1.96
N ALA A 306 35.75 -14.69 2.78
CA ALA A 306 36.31 -14.54 4.11
C ALA A 306 35.99 -15.72 5.03
N ALA A 307 36.90 -16.01 5.96
CA ALA A 307 36.65 -16.99 7.01
C ALA A 307 35.53 -16.47 7.94
N PRO A 308 34.51 -17.31 8.28
CA PRO A 308 33.49 -16.94 9.23
C PRO A 308 34.07 -16.51 10.57
N ALA A 309 33.61 -15.36 11.09
CA ALA A 309 33.90 -14.97 12.46
C ALA A 309 33.40 -16.07 13.43
N THR A 310 34.18 -16.32 14.48
CA THR A 310 33.80 -17.25 15.57
C THR A 310 33.52 -16.51 16.87
N THR A 311 34.04 -15.30 17.00
CA THR A 311 33.94 -14.42 18.16
C THR A 311 33.68 -12.99 17.71
N VAL A 312 32.84 -12.28 18.47
CA VAL A 312 32.53 -10.87 18.26
C VAL A 312 32.43 -10.16 19.61
N ALA A 313 32.70 -8.86 19.60
CA ALA A 313 32.32 -7.97 20.71
C ALA A 313 30.96 -7.33 20.39
N VAL A 314 30.15 -7.05 21.42
CA VAL A 314 28.85 -6.39 21.25
C VAL A 314 28.94 -4.98 21.82
N ALA A 315 28.64 -3.96 21.00
CA ALA A 315 28.69 -2.56 21.41
C ALA A 315 27.38 -2.03 22.01
N THR A 316 26.27 -2.75 21.83
CA THR A 316 24.95 -2.37 22.34
C THR A 316 24.57 -3.23 23.55
N GLU A 317 24.30 -2.61 24.69
CA GLU A 317 23.93 -3.33 25.91
C GLU A 317 22.46 -3.78 25.88
N GLY A 318 22.20 -5.01 26.36
CA GLY A 318 20.85 -5.49 26.67
C GLY A 318 19.93 -5.74 25.47
N ASP A 319 20.46 -5.88 24.26
CA ASP A 319 19.65 -6.22 23.07
C ASP A 319 19.43 -7.74 22.96
N GLU A 320 18.27 -8.19 23.43
CA GLU A 320 17.88 -9.62 23.43
C GLU A 320 17.81 -10.20 22.00
N ALA A 321 17.29 -9.44 21.03
CA ALA A 321 17.13 -9.89 19.66
C ALA A 321 18.49 -10.10 18.97
N LEU A 322 19.46 -9.22 19.25
CA LEU A 322 20.84 -9.40 18.80
C LEU A 322 21.48 -10.61 19.47
N ALA A 323 21.32 -10.78 20.78
CA ALA A 323 21.90 -11.90 21.51
C ALA A 323 21.42 -13.26 20.95
N GLU A 324 20.10 -13.42 20.77
CA GLU A 324 19.51 -14.62 20.16
C GLU A 324 20.00 -14.85 18.72
N LEU A 325 20.13 -13.78 17.94
CA LEU A 325 20.63 -13.85 16.57
C LEU A 325 22.08 -14.33 16.50
N LEU A 326 22.95 -13.80 17.37
CA LEU A 326 24.36 -14.18 17.45
C LEU A 326 24.52 -15.63 17.92
N GLU A 327 23.75 -16.06 18.92
CA GLU A 327 23.72 -17.45 19.38
C GLU A 327 23.31 -18.41 18.25
N ARG A 328 22.22 -18.09 17.54
CA ARG A 328 21.75 -18.89 16.40
C ARG A 328 22.78 -18.95 15.26
N ALA A 329 23.56 -17.89 15.07
CA ALA A 329 24.65 -17.86 14.10
C ALA A 329 25.93 -18.57 14.58
N GLY A 330 25.98 -19.04 15.83
CA GLY A 330 27.16 -19.68 16.42
C GLY A 330 28.30 -18.70 16.73
N LEU A 331 27.99 -17.41 16.92
CA LEU A 331 28.96 -16.37 17.25
C LEU A 331 29.12 -16.24 18.77
N ASN A 332 30.34 -16.40 19.26
CA ASN A 332 30.63 -16.29 20.69
C ASN A 332 30.87 -14.81 21.06
N VAL A 333 30.06 -14.29 21.99
CA VAL A 333 30.24 -12.92 22.49
C VAL A 333 31.38 -12.87 23.52
N ARG A 334 32.33 -11.96 23.33
CA ARG A 334 33.46 -11.72 24.25
C ARG A 334 33.68 -10.22 24.47
N ASN A 335 34.49 -9.89 25.47
CA ASN A 335 35.00 -8.53 25.64
C ASN A 335 35.88 -8.17 24.44
N ASP A 336 35.79 -6.91 24.00
CA ASP A 336 36.59 -6.39 22.90
C ASP A 336 38.09 -6.51 23.19
N ASP A 337 38.82 -7.17 22.29
CA ASP A 337 40.27 -7.34 22.36
C ASP A 337 41.04 -6.36 21.45
N GLY A 338 40.31 -5.44 20.79
CA GLY A 338 40.86 -4.46 19.85
C GLY A 338 41.10 -4.99 18.44
N THR A 339 40.82 -6.28 18.18
CA THR A 339 41.11 -6.93 16.89
C THR A 339 39.91 -7.66 16.30
N MET A 340 38.96 -8.13 17.12
CA MET A 340 37.76 -8.82 16.65
C MET A 340 36.73 -7.85 16.03
N PRO A 341 35.79 -8.36 15.19
CA PRO A 341 34.64 -7.57 14.77
C PRO A 341 33.79 -7.11 15.97
N VAL A 342 33.26 -5.89 15.87
CA VAL A 342 32.33 -5.33 16.86
C VAL A 342 30.95 -5.26 16.21
N VAL A 343 29.94 -5.86 16.82
CA VAL A 343 28.56 -5.87 16.30
C VAL A 343 27.63 -5.01 17.16
N ALA A 344 26.63 -4.41 16.52
CA ALA A 344 25.65 -3.57 17.19
C ALA A 344 24.27 -3.68 16.52
N ALA A 345 23.20 -3.75 17.30
CA ALA A 345 21.84 -3.58 16.80
C ALA A 345 21.43 -2.11 16.94
N LEU A 346 21.21 -1.44 15.81
CA LEU A 346 20.91 -0.01 15.79
C LEU A 346 19.45 0.26 15.43
N TYR A 347 18.82 1.20 16.13
CA TYR A 347 17.42 1.57 15.94
C TYR A 347 17.32 3.01 15.44
N GLY A 348 17.05 3.19 14.14
CA GLY A 348 16.94 4.48 13.47
C GLY A 348 18.25 5.26 13.27
N GLU A 349 19.34 4.87 13.95
CA GLU A 349 20.68 5.43 13.78
C GLU A 349 21.44 4.76 12.61
N ASP A 350 22.51 5.42 12.16
CA ASP A 350 23.53 4.88 11.26
C ASP A 350 24.79 4.45 12.04
N ALA A 351 25.68 3.69 11.39
CA ALA A 351 26.90 3.18 12.01
C ALA A 351 27.87 4.32 12.33
N THR A 352 27.95 5.35 11.47
CA THR A 352 28.78 6.53 11.68
C THR A 352 28.39 7.30 12.94
N GLY A 353 27.12 7.66 13.06
CA GLY A 353 26.58 8.42 14.19
C GLY A 353 26.69 7.64 15.49
N PHE A 354 26.43 6.33 15.46
CA PHE A 354 26.65 5.47 16.61
C PHE A 354 28.12 5.48 17.04
N ALA A 355 29.05 5.18 16.13
CA ALA A 355 30.48 5.14 16.43
C ALA A 355 31.01 6.48 16.97
N ALA A 356 30.58 7.60 16.38
CA ALA A 356 30.97 8.93 16.83
C ALA A 356 30.44 9.26 18.24
N ARG A 357 29.21 8.82 18.55
CA ARG A 357 28.56 9.07 19.85
C ARG A 357 29.12 8.21 20.97
N THR A 358 29.46 6.96 20.70
CA THR A 358 29.92 5.99 21.71
C THR A 358 31.43 5.87 21.80
N GLY A 359 32.18 6.33 20.79
CA GLY A 359 33.61 6.09 20.66
C GLY A 359 33.94 4.65 20.22
N THR A 360 32.96 3.89 19.73
CA THR A 360 33.20 2.56 19.14
C THR A 360 34.08 2.69 17.91
N ASP A 361 35.06 1.80 17.77
CA ASP A 361 35.96 1.76 16.62
C ASP A 361 35.18 1.43 15.33
N HIS A 362 34.93 2.47 14.53
CA HIS A 362 34.16 2.37 13.30
C HIS A 362 34.82 1.46 12.25
N THR A 363 36.13 1.21 12.35
CA THR A 363 36.84 0.34 11.42
C THR A 363 36.43 -1.12 11.56
N ARG A 364 35.95 -1.52 12.74
CA ARG A 364 35.55 -2.90 13.09
C ARG A 364 34.06 -3.07 13.31
N LEU A 365 33.30 -1.97 13.30
CA LEU A 365 31.87 -1.95 13.58
C LEU A 365 31.04 -2.49 12.41
N VAL A 366 30.21 -3.49 12.71
CA VAL A 366 29.21 -4.07 11.82
C VAL A 366 27.84 -3.92 12.49
N ALA A 367 27.03 -3.00 11.98
CA ALA A 367 25.68 -2.79 12.46
C ALA A 367 24.71 -3.80 11.81
N ILE A 368 23.75 -4.29 12.59
CA ILE A 368 22.84 -5.39 12.23
C ILE A 368 21.38 -4.96 12.47
N ASP A 369 20.51 -5.16 11.47
CA ASP A 369 19.07 -4.93 11.63
C ASP A 369 18.37 -6.16 12.22
N THR A 370 17.88 -6.02 13.46
CA THR A 370 17.17 -7.09 14.20
C THR A 370 15.65 -6.90 14.24
N THR A 371 15.11 -5.93 13.49
CA THR A 371 13.70 -5.50 13.64
C THR A 371 12.67 -6.34 12.89
N GLY A 372 13.09 -7.35 12.13
CA GLY A 372 12.23 -8.21 11.32
C GLY A 372 12.48 -9.70 11.51
N ASP A 373 11.92 -10.51 10.61
CA ASP A 373 12.27 -11.93 10.54
C ASP A 373 13.70 -12.11 10.01
N THR A 374 14.58 -12.58 10.88
CA THR A 374 16.00 -12.81 10.60
C THR A 374 16.31 -14.28 10.30
N SER A 375 15.30 -15.12 10.08
CA SER A 375 15.46 -16.56 9.83
C SER A 375 16.05 -16.89 8.46
N LYS A 376 15.85 -16.03 7.46
CA LYS A 376 16.32 -16.24 6.07
C LYS A 376 17.34 -15.23 5.61
N ARG A 377 17.24 -13.98 6.09
CA ARG A 377 18.04 -12.85 5.62
C ARG A 377 18.38 -11.93 6.78
N ILE A 378 19.56 -11.31 6.71
CA ILE A 378 19.99 -10.27 7.64
C ILE A 378 20.58 -9.08 6.90
N THR A 379 20.30 -7.87 7.36
CA THR A 379 20.89 -6.65 6.78
C THR A 379 22.06 -6.19 7.63
N LEU A 380 23.20 -5.95 6.99
CA LEU A 380 24.43 -5.47 7.60
C LEU A 380 24.81 -4.11 7.00
N MET A 381 25.29 -3.19 7.82
CA MET A 381 25.91 -1.95 7.33
C MET A 381 27.14 -1.59 8.16
N THR A 382 28.04 -0.82 7.55
CA THR A 382 29.29 -0.37 8.18
C THR A 382 29.50 1.11 7.90
N ALA A 383 30.18 1.79 8.81
CA ALA A 383 30.55 3.19 8.62
C ALA A 383 31.54 3.38 7.45
N PRO A 384 31.69 4.60 6.91
CA PRO A 384 32.76 4.93 5.98
C PRO A 384 34.14 4.55 6.54
N ALA A 385 35.02 4.09 5.64
CA ALA A 385 36.36 3.60 5.97
C ALA A 385 36.39 2.41 6.97
N ALA A 386 35.28 1.68 7.13
CA ALA A 386 35.30 0.38 7.79
C ALA A 386 36.22 -0.61 7.06
N ASP A 387 36.92 -1.47 7.81
CA ASP A 387 37.68 -2.57 7.25
C ASP A 387 36.69 -3.64 6.72
N PRO A 388 36.66 -3.90 5.40
CA PRO A 388 35.77 -4.90 4.83
C PRO A 388 35.96 -6.30 5.41
N ALA A 389 37.14 -6.62 5.94
CA ALA A 389 37.43 -7.94 6.51
C ALA A 389 36.52 -8.28 7.70
N HIS A 390 36.20 -7.30 8.56
CA HIS A 390 35.31 -7.53 9.71
C HIS A 390 33.87 -7.75 9.28
N ARG A 391 33.39 -6.91 8.36
CA ARG A 391 32.06 -7.08 7.74
C ARG A 391 31.93 -8.44 7.07
N ASP A 392 32.92 -8.82 6.28
CA ASP A 392 32.91 -10.05 5.50
C ASP A 392 32.99 -11.29 6.41
N ALA A 393 33.79 -11.25 7.48
CA ALA A 393 33.83 -12.33 8.46
C ALA A 393 32.48 -12.52 9.18
N VAL A 394 31.78 -11.43 9.53
CA VAL A 394 30.44 -11.48 10.12
C VAL A 394 29.41 -11.98 9.10
N ALA A 395 29.44 -11.49 7.87
CA ALA A 395 28.57 -11.95 6.79
C ALA A 395 28.75 -13.45 6.50
N ALA A 396 29.99 -13.92 6.45
CA ALA A 396 30.32 -15.33 6.25
C ALA A 396 29.80 -16.22 7.40
N ALA A 397 29.79 -15.72 8.65
CA ALA A 397 29.19 -16.43 9.78
C ALA A 397 27.67 -16.62 9.62
N PHE A 398 26.95 -15.56 9.23
CA PHE A 398 25.52 -15.67 8.96
C PHE A 398 25.21 -16.59 7.76
N ALA A 399 25.98 -16.46 6.67
CA ALA A 399 25.83 -17.32 5.50
C ALA A 399 26.05 -18.81 5.86
N LYS A 400 27.07 -19.12 6.67
CA LYS A 400 27.32 -20.47 7.20
C LYS A 400 26.17 -20.99 8.05
N ALA A 401 25.49 -20.11 8.79
CA ALA A 401 24.29 -20.44 9.57
C ALA A 401 23.01 -20.55 8.72
N GLY A 402 23.09 -20.39 7.40
CA GLY A 402 21.95 -20.48 6.49
C GLY A 402 21.12 -19.19 6.38
N VAL A 403 21.65 -18.06 6.87
CA VAL A 403 21.01 -16.73 6.79
C VAL A 403 21.74 -15.90 5.75
N ALA A 404 21.04 -15.47 4.69
CA ALA A 404 21.63 -14.69 3.61
C ALA A 404 21.96 -13.25 4.06
N PRO A 405 23.23 -12.82 4.06
CA PRO A 405 23.58 -11.45 4.40
C PRO A 405 23.27 -10.50 3.22
N THR A 406 22.69 -9.35 3.52
CA THR A 406 22.56 -8.22 2.59
C THR A 406 23.36 -7.05 3.16
N VAL A 407 24.43 -6.65 2.47
CA VAL A 407 25.26 -5.50 2.86
C VAL A 407 24.77 -4.24 2.14
N ILE A 408 24.48 -3.20 2.91
CA ILE A 408 24.04 -1.89 2.42
C ILE A 408 25.07 -0.81 2.76
N GLN A 409 24.95 0.37 2.14
CA GLN A 409 25.70 1.55 2.58
C GLN A 409 25.16 2.07 3.91
N ASP A 410 25.97 2.84 4.62
CA ASP A 410 25.60 3.42 5.91
C ASP A 410 24.35 4.29 5.78
N SER A 411 23.32 4.01 6.59
CA SER A 411 22.02 4.66 6.48
C SER A 411 21.30 4.69 7.82
N PRO A 412 20.75 5.85 8.21
CA PRO A 412 19.82 5.91 9.35
C PRO A 412 18.66 4.96 9.12
N GLY A 413 18.48 4.00 10.03
CA GLY A 413 17.33 3.09 10.01
C GLY A 413 17.35 2.00 8.93
N PHE A 414 18.50 1.65 8.35
CA PHE A 414 18.63 0.53 7.39
C PHE A 414 17.55 0.57 6.27
N ILE A 415 17.16 -0.60 5.74
CA ILE A 415 16.03 -0.75 4.82
C ILE A 415 14.74 -1.00 5.61
N LEU A 416 14.68 -2.08 6.40
CA LEU A 416 13.42 -2.62 6.89
C LEU A 416 12.75 -1.70 7.91
N GLN A 417 13.48 -1.31 8.96
CA GLN A 417 12.90 -0.45 9.99
C GLN A 417 12.52 0.93 9.44
N ARG A 418 13.31 1.53 8.55
CA ARG A 418 12.99 2.80 7.88
C ARG A 418 11.69 2.69 7.08
N MET A 419 11.54 1.65 6.26
CA MET A 419 10.32 1.43 5.47
C MET A 419 9.10 1.14 6.35
N ARG A 420 9.22 0.23 7.32
CA ARG A 420 8.11 -0.13 8.22
C ARG A 420 7.68 1.04 9.11
N ALA A 421 8.64 1.81 9.65
CA ALA A 421 8.34 2.98 10.46
C ALA A 421 7.64 4.07 9.64
N MET A 422 8.01 4.28 8.38
CA MET A 422 7.31 5.22 7.49
C MET A 422 5.89 4.78 7.15
N ILE A 423 5.65 3.47 6.95
CA ILE A 423 4.29 2.92 6.78
C ILE A 423 3.47 3.16 8.04
N ALA A 424 4.00 2.77 9.20
CA ALA A 424 3.35 2.96 10.50
C ALA A 424 3.02 4.43 10.78
N ASN A 425 3.97 5.33 10.52
CA ASN A 425 3.80 6.77 10.72
C ASN A 425 2.71 7.36 9.84
N LEU A 426 2.64 6.94 8.58
CA LEU A 426 1.59 7.39 7.67
C LEU A 426 0.21 6.88 8.10
N GLY A 427 0.09 5.64 8.57
CA GLY A 427 -1.15 5.13 9.17
C GLY A 427 -1.57 5.92 10.42
N CYS A 428 -0.61 6.26 11.28
CA CYS A 428 -0.86 7.11 12.44
C CYS A 428 -1.32 8.53 12.03
N GLU A 429 -0.80 9.10 10.95
CA GLU A 429 -1.25 10.38 10.40
C GLU A 429 -2.69 10.28 9.89
N MET A 430 -3.05 9.21 9.18
CA MET A 430 -4.44 8.98 8.72
C MET A 430 -5.41 8.90 9.90
N ALA A 431 -5.02 8.21 10.97
CA ALA A 431 -5.82 8.13 12.19
C ALA A 431 -5.93 9.51 12.87
N GLN A 432 -4.86 10.31 12.87
CA GLN A 432 -4.84 11.66 13.43
C GLN A 432 -5.83 12.61 12.76
N ILE A 433 -5.89 12.59 11.43
CA ILE A 433 -6.82 13.43 10.67
C ILE A 433 -8.24 12.82 10.61
N ALA A 434 -8.44 11.68 11.28
CA ALA A 434 -9.66 10.90 11.27
C ALA A 434 -10.14 10.61 9.83
N LEU A 435 -9.19 10.23 8.97
CA LEU A 435 -9.48 9.83 7.59
C LEU A 435 -10.34 8.57 7.56
N ALA A 436 -10.01 7.61 8.43
CA ALA A 436 -10.77 6.40 8.71
C ALA A 436 -10.45 5.94 10.14
N THR A 437 -11.17 4.94 10.65
CA THR A 437 -10.84 4.35 11.96
C THR A 437 -9.50 3.61 11.91
N PRO A 438 -8.77 3.48 13.04
CA PRO A 438 -7.55 2.66 13.11
C PRO A 438 -7.70 1.26 12.49
N SER A 439 -8.81 0.57 12.78
CA SER A 439 -9.08 -0.77 12.27
C SER A 439 -9.37 -0.79 10.76
N ASP A 440 -10.03 0.24 10.24
CA ASP A 440 -10.31 0.36 8.80
C ASP A 440 -9.05 0.70 8.01
N ILE A 441 -8.15 1.52 8.57
CA ILE A 441 -6.83 1.80 7.97
C ILE A 441 -6.06 0.49 7.76
N ASP A 442 -6.01 -0.35 8.79
CA ASP A 442 -5.33 -1.64 8.71
C ASP A 442 -6.01 -2.61 7.74
N THR A 443 -7.34 -2.70 7.80
CA THR A 443 -8.13 -3.54 6.90
C THR A 443 -7.93 -3.13 5.44
N ALA A 444 -7.92 -1.83 5.15
CA ALA A 444 -7.74 -1.29 3.81
C ALA A 444 -6.37 -1.64 3.24
N MET A 445 -5.28 -1.50 4.02
CA MET A 445 -3.95 -1.85 3.51
C MET A 445 -3.79 -3.36 3.30
N LYS A 446 -4.34 -4.18 4.20
CA LYS A 446 -4.30 -5.65 4.07
C LYS A 446 -5.07 -6.14 2.85
N LEU A 447 -6.27 -5.59 2.59
CA LEU A 447 -7.12 -6.05 1.49
C LEU A 447 -6.86 -5.35 0.15
N GLY A 448 -6.50 -4.06 0.19
CA GLY A 448 -6.24 -3.25 -1.00
C GLY A 448 -4.81 -3.39 -1.54
N LEU A 449 -3.82 -3.48 -0.64
CA LEU A 449 -2.39 -3.54 -1.01
C LEU A 449 -1.73 -4.88 -0.72
N ASN A 450 -2.44 -5.84 -0.12
CA ASN A 450 -1.89 -7.12 0.35
C ASN A 450 -0.71 -6.95 1.31
N TYR A 451 -0.78 -5.94 2.19
CA TYR A 451 0.19 -5.83 3.27
C TYR A 451 0.05 -7.04 4.22
N PRO A 452 1.16 -7.54 4.78
CA PRO A 452 1.11 -8.63 5.75
C PRO A 452 0.43 -8.21 7.06
N LEU A 453 0.61 -6.94 7.43
CA LEU A 453 -0.01 -6.28 8.58
C LEU A 453 -0.45 -4.89 8.18
N GLY A 454 -1.51 -4.39 8.80
CA GLY A 454 -1.90 -3.00 8.67
C GLY A 454 -0.85 -2.04 9.27
N PRO A 455 -0.83 -0.75 8.87
CA PRO A 455 0.14 0.22 9.37
C PRO A 455 0.18 0.36 10.90
N LEU A 456 -0.98 0.36 11.57
CA LEU A 456 -1.02 0.49 13.02
C LEU A 456 -0.63 -0.84 13.69
N GLU A 457 -1.03 -1.99 13.12
CA GLU A 457 -0.50 -3.31 13.50
C GLU A 457 1.03 -3.39 13.36
N ILE A 458 1.62 -2.77 12.33
CA ILE A 458 3.09 -2.67 12.17
C ILE A 458 3.70 -1.85 13.30
N ALA A 459 3.09 -0.72 13.68
CA ALA A 459 3.55 0.10 14.80
C ALA A 459 3.54 -0.68 16.13
N GLU A 460 2.49 -1.48 16.36
CA GLU A 460 2.39 -2.35 17.54
C GLU A 460 3.45 -3.46 17.51
N GLN A 461 3.63 -4.13 16.37
CA GLN A 461 4.60 -5.21 16.24
C GLN A 461 6.04 -4.71 16.44
N MET A 462 6.37 -3.50 15.96
CA MET A 462 7.67 -2.87 16.20
C MET A 462 7.81 -2.32 17.63
N GLY A 463 6.70 -2.15 18.33
CA GLY A 463 6.59 -1.32 19.53
C GLY A 463 6.41 0.15 19.17
N VAL A 464 5.32 0.76 19.69
CA VAL A 464 4.96 2.16 19.40
C VAL A 464 6.08 3.13 19.80
N LYS A 465 6.68 2.93 20.98
CA LYS A 465 7.80 3.73 21.46
C LYS A 465 9.03 3.59 20.56
N ARG A 466 9.39 2.36 20.19
CA ARG A 466 10.53 2.09 19.31
C ARG A 466 10.32 2.68 17.92
N THR A 467 9.11 2.58 17.36
CA THR A 467 8.76 3.22 16.08
C THR A 467 8.94 4.73 16.14
N TYR A 468 8.52 5.37 17.23
CA TYR A 468 8.74 6.80 17.47
C TYR A 468 10.24 7.15 17.58
N GLU A 469 11.02 6.36 18.31
CA GLU A 469 12.48 6.56 18.48
C GLU A 469 13.22 6.42 17.16
N ILE A 470 12.89 5.40 16.35
CA ILE A 470 13.47 5.18 15.02
C ILE A 470 13.27 6.40 14.13
N LEU A 471 12.03 6.89 14.02
CA LEU A 471 11.73 8.06 13.18
C LEU A 471 12.37 9.34 13.73
N SER A 472 12.44 9.47 15.06
CA SER A 472 13.10 10.61 15.69
C SER A 472 14.61 10.62 15.38
N ALA A 473 15.27 9.46 15.47
CA ALA A 473 16.69 9.32 15.13
C ALA A 473 16.96 9.63 13.66
N ILE A 474 16.16 9.08 12.73
CA ILE A 474 16.29 9.37 11.29
C ILE A 474 16.07 10.87 11.03
N HIS A 475 15.04 11.47 11.64
CA HIS A 475 14.77 12.90 11.50
C HIS A 475 15.89 13.77 12.09
N ASP A 476 16.49 13.38 13.21
CA ASP A 476 17.58 14.12 13.83
C ASP A 476 18.87 14.05 13.01
N ALA A 477 19.18 12.89 12.42
CA ALA A 477 20.32 12.69 11.55
C ALA A 477 20.19 13.45 10.22
N THR A 478 19.02 13.36 9.57
CA THR A 478 18.81 13.90 8.21
C THR A 478 18.29 15.34 8.19
N ARG A 479 17.61 15.76 9.26
CA ARG A 479 16.79 16.99 9.31
C ARG A 479 15.73 17.07 8.22
N ASP A 480 15.39 15.95 7.57
CA ASP A 480 14.39 15.91 6.53
C ASP A 480 12.98 15.80 7.15
N PRO A 481 12.09 16.79 6.96
CA PRO A 481 10.74 16.79 7.52
C PRO A 481 9.86 15.62 7.03
N ARG A 482 10.29 14.86 6.01
CA ARG A 482 9.67 13.58 5.62
C ARG A 482 9.58 12.60 6.79
N TYR A 483 10.62 12.54 7.63
CA TYR A 483 10.75 11.56 8.71
C TYR A 483 10.13 12.00 10.03
N ARG A 484 9.48 13.17 10.08
CA ARG A 484 8.86 13.69 11.30
C ARG A 484 7.81 12.69 11.85
N PRO A 485 7.90 12.28 13.13
CA PRO A 485 6.85 11.48 13.73
C PRO A 485 5.52 12.25 13.77
N SER A 486 4.42 11.60 13.39
CA SER A 486 3.07 12.15 13.56
C SER A 486 2.79 12.40 15.05
N LEU A 487 1.91 13.36 15.35
CA LEU A 487 1.53 13.63 16.75
C LEU A 487 0.77 12.44 17.35
N TRP A 488 0.05 11.67 16.53
CA TRP A 488 -0.62 10.44 16.94
C TRP A 488 0.36 9.41 17.47
N LEU A 489 1.43 9.11 16.70
CA LEU A 489 2.48 8.19 17.10
C LEU A 489 3.24 8.71 18.33
N ARG A 490 3.69 9.97 18.28
CA ARG A 490 4.47 10.58 19.36
C ARG A 490 3.72 10.58 20.69
N ARG A 491 2.45 10.99 20.71
CA ARG A 491 1.67 11.06 21.96
C ARG A 491 1.48 9.67 22.58
N ARG A 492 1.23 8.65 21.75
CA ARG A 492 1.07 7.27 22.23
C ARG A 492 2.38 6.70 22.75
N ALA A 493 3.48 6.93 22.04
CA ALA A 493 4.81 6.57 22.51
C ALA A 493 5.15 7.20 23.87
N LEU A 494 4.89 8.51 24.04
CA LEU A 494 5.18 9.23 25.28
C LEU A 494 4.28 8.83 26.47
N LEU A 495 3.07 8.34 26.18
CA LEU A 495 2.10 7.92 27.20
C LEU A 495 2.06 6.41 27.43
N GLY A 496 2.86 5.62 26.70
CA GLY A 496 2.85 4.15 26.78
C GLY A 496 1.55 3.51 26.28
N LEU A 497 0.91 4.13 25.27
CA LEU A 497 -0.36 3.65 24.69
C LEU A 497 -0.11 2.84 23.41
N GLY A 498 -1.07 1.97 23.08
CA GLY A 498 -1.11 1.30 21.78
C GLY A 498 -1.44 2.25 20.63
N ALA A 499 -1.01 1.91 19.42
CA ALA A 499 -1.26 2.63 18.17
C ALA A 499 -2.76 2.76 17.87
N HIS A 500 -3.54 1.71 18.14
CA HIS A 500 -5.01 1.71 17.94
C HIS A 500 -5.78 2.44 19.02
N GLN A 501 -5.16 2.71 20.17
CA GLN A 501 -5.87 3.27 21.31
C GLN A 501 -6.36 4.68 20.98
N THR A 502 -7.67 4.89 20.97
CA THR A 502 -8.32 6.19 20.76
C THR A 502 -8.54 6.93 22.09
N ALA A 503 -8.94 8.20 22.00
CA ALA A 503 -9.34 8.98 23.17
C ALA A 503 -10.60 8.42 23.84
#